data_AF-Q9K7U0-F1
#
_entry.id   AF-Q9K7U0-F1
#
_cell.length_a   1.000
_cell.length_b   1.000
_cell.length_c   1.000
_cell.angle_alpha   90.00
_cell.angle_beta   90.00
_cell.angle_gamma   90.00
#
_symmetry.space_group_name_H-M   'P 1'
#
loop_
_entity.id
_entity.type
_entity.pdbx_description
1 polymer ?
#
loop_
_entity_poly.entity_id
_entity_poly.type
_entity_poly.pdbx_seq_one_letter_code
_entity_poly.pdbx_strand_id
1 'polypeptide(L)'
;MRVVHILLQVGILYGFYLVGSWIQKSFELIVPGSIIGMVLLLIALAIKAISPKWIEQGSMQLLLLMPMLFLPVTVGIMEYWHMFHGSGFWLLIIAFVSTILVFIISGWITQWLIAWKTKGIDKHDHL
;
A
#
# COMPACT_ATOMS: atom_id res chain seq x y z
N MET A 1 19.00 -23.81 5.71
CA MET A 1 19.17 -22.76 4.66
C MET A 1 17.90 -21.94 4.33
N ARG A 2 16.67 -22.32 4.75
CA ARG A 2 15.43 -21.57 4.40
C ARG A 2 15.40 -20.13 4.95
N VAL A 3 15.92 -19.92 6.17
CA VAL A 3 15.97 -18.60 6.81
C VAL A 3 16.85 -17.61 6.02
N VAL A 4 17.95 -18.09 5.43
CA VAL A 4 18.86 -17.24 4.64
C VAL A 4 18.15 -16.70 3.39
N HIS A 5 17.38 -17.55 2.69
CA HIS A 5 16.57 -17.10 1.56
C HIS A 5 15.55 -16.05 1.98
N ILE A 6 14.83 -16.27 3.08
CA ILE A 6 13.84 -15.32 3.61
C ILE A 6 14.48 -13.97 3.93
N LEU A 7 15.63 -13.96 4.60
CA LEU A 7 16.36 -12.73 4.92
C LEU A 7 16.80 -11.99 3.65
N LEU A 8 17.21 -12.72 2.60
CA LEU A 8 17.56 -12.15 1.32
C LEU A 8 16.34 -11.50 0.63
N GLN A 9 15.19 -12.16 0.68
CA GLN A 9 13.92 -11.63 0.14
C GLN A 9 13.49 -10.36 0.87
N VAL A 10 13.55 -10.35 2.20
CA VAL A 10 13.29 -9.16 3.03
C VAL A 10 14.29 -8.04 2.69
N GLY A 11 15.57 -8.37 2.50
CA GLY A 11 16.60 -7.43 2.08
C GLY A 11 16.29 -6.79 0.72
N ILE A 12 15.78 -7.55 -0.25
CA ILE A 12 15.35 -7.04 -1.55
C ILE A 12 14.18 -6.05 -1.37
N LEU A 13 13.14 -6.44 -0.61
CA LEU A 13 12.00 -5.56 -0.35
C LEU A 13 12.43 -4.25 0.35
N TYR A 14 13.32 -4.35 1.33
CA TYR A 14 13.91 -3.19 1.99
C TYR A 14 14.75 -2.33 1.05
N GLY A 15 15.48 -2.94 0.12
CA GLY A 15 16.22 -2.24 -0.93
C GLY A 15 15.31 -1.38 -1.82
N PHE A 16 14.17 -1.92 -2.26
CA PHE A 16 13.18 -1.14 -3.01
C PHE A 16 12.59 0.02 -2.19
N TYR A 17 12.33 -0.20 -0.91
CA TYR A 17 11.92 0.89 0.00
C TYR A 17 13.00 1.97 0.10
N LEU A 18 14.27 1.59 0.23
CA LEU A 18 15.39 2.54 0.36
C LEU A 18 15.53 3.39 -0.91
N VAL A 19 15.46 2.76 -2.09
CA VAL A 19 15.49 3.47 -3.37
C VAL A 19 14.29 4.40 -3.50
N GLY A 20 13.08 3.94 -3.15
CA GLY A 20 11.88 4.77 -3.16
C GLY A 20 11.97 5.97 -2.20
N SER A 21 12.53 5.76 -1.00
CA SER A 21 12.78 6.83 -0.03
C SER A 21 13.86 7.80 -0.50
N TRP A 22 14.91 7.32 -1.16
CA TRP A 22 15.94 8.16 -1.73
C TRP A 22 15.39 9.06 -2.84
N ILE A 23 14.56 8.51 -3.74
CA ILE A 23 13.85 9.28 -4.77
C ILE A 23 12.92 10.31 -4.12
N GLN A 24 12.13 9.90 -3.13
CA GLN A 24 11.22 10.78 -2.41
C GLN A 24 11.92 11.99 -1.82
N LYS A 25 13.10 11.78 -1.20
CA LYS A 25 13.91 12.85 -0.62
C LYS A 25 14.56 13.74 -1.67
N SER A 26 15.12 13.15 -2.73
CA SER A 26 15.81 13.89 -3.79
C SER A 26 14.87 14.78 -4.62
N PHE A 27 13.62 14.37 -4.79
CA PHE A 27 12.61 15.10 -5.56
C PHE A 27 11.56 15.82 -4.69
N GLU A 28 11.72 15.81 -3.36
CA GLU A 28 10.79 16.39 -2.37
C GLU A 28 9.31 16.05 -2.63
N LEU A 29 9.04 14.78 -2.93
CA LEU A 29 7.70 14.34 -3.29
C LEU A 29 6.80 14.21 -2.04
N ILE A 30 5.53 14.62 -2.19
CA ILE A 30 4.47 14.47 -1.18
C ILE A 30 4.17 12.99 -0.91
N VAL A 31 4.41 12.13 -1.90
CA VAL A 31 4.13 10.69 -1.82
C VAL A 31 5.18 10.00 -0.95
N PRO A 32 4.80 9.19 0.05
CA PRO A 32 5.74 8.43 0.86
C PRO A 32 6.65 7.53 0.03
N GLY A 33 7.92 7.44 0.43
CA GLY A 33 8.92 6.61 -0.26
C GLY A 33 8.54 5.13 -0.36
N SER A 34 7.73 4.61 0.57
CA SER A 34 7.20 3.24 0.52
C SER A 34 6.27 3.02 -0.68
N ILE A 35 5.43 3.99 -1.03
CA ILE A 35 4.55 3.89 -2.20
C ILE A 35 5.38 3.91 -3.49
N ILE A 36 6.40 4.76 -3.56
CA ILE A 36 7.33 4.80 -4.69
C ILE A 36 8.08 3.46 -4.82
N GLY A 37 8.56 2.91 -3.70
CA GLY A 37 9.18 1.58 -3.66
C GLY A 37 8.25 0.46 -4.15
N MET A 38 6.97 0.51 -3.79
CA MET A 38 5.96 -0.44 -4.30
C MET A 38 5.77 -0.32 -5.81
N VAL A 39 5.71 0.90 -6.35
CA VAL A 39 5.61 1.13 -7.80
C VAL A 39 6.86 0.64 -8.53
N LEU A 40 8.05 0.87 -7.97
CA LEU A 40 9.30 0.34 -8.53
C LEU A 40 9.34 -1.18 -8.54
N LEU A 41 8.92 -1.82 -7.44
CA LEU A 41 8.80 -3.27 -7.35
C LEU A 41 7.80 -3.80 -8.38
N LEU A 42 6.67 -3.11 -8.56
CA LEU A 42 5.66 -3.45 -9.56
C LEU A 42 6.23 -3.39 -10.98
N ILE A 43 7.01 -2.35 -11.30
CA ILE A 43 7.68 -2.22 -12.61
C ILE A 43 8.69 -3.36 -12.81
N ALA A 44 9.48 -3.69 -11.78
CA ALA A 44 10.42 -4.82 -11.83
C ALA A 44 9.71 -6.16 -12.05
N LEU A 45 8.55 -6.36 -11.43
CA LEU A 45 7.69 -7.53 -11.65
C LEU A 45 7.07 -7.54 -13.05
N ALA A 46 6.62 -6.38 -13.55
CA ALA A 46 6.02 -6.25 -14.87
C ALA A 46 6.99 -6.60 -16.00
N ILE A 47 8.27 -6.22 -15.84
CA ILE A 47 9.36 -6.54 -16.78
C ILE A 47 9.85 -8.00 -16.59
N LYS A 48 9.25 -8.77 -15.67
CA LYS A 48 9.68 -10.13 -15.28
C LYS A 48 11.14 -10.23 -14.81
N ALA A 49 11.72 -9.12 -14.35
CA ALA A 49 13.07 -9.12 -13.78
C ALA A 49 13.13 -9.93 -12.47
N ILE A 50 12.01 -9.97 -11.73
CA ILE A 50 11.85 -10.71 -10.48
C ILE A 50 10.55 -11.53 -10.56
N SER A 51 10.62 -12.82 -10.20
CA SER A 51 9.41 -13.65 -10.08
C SER A 51 8.66 -13.32 -8.78
N PRO A 52 7.32 -13.20 -8.79
CA PRO A 52 6.55 -12.97 -7.57
C PRO A 52 6.82 -14.03 -6.48
N LYS A 53 6.99 -15.29 -6.89
CA LYS A 53 7.30 -16.42 -5.99
C LYS A 53 8.61 -16.24 -5.23
N TRP A 54 9.52 -15.42 -5.77
CA TRP A 54 10.82 -15.17 -5.18
C TRP A 54 10.76 -14.23 -3.98
N ILE A 55 9.72 -13.43 -3.81
CA ILE A 55 9.57 -12.47 -2.70
C ILE A 55 8.40 -12.81 -1.78
N GLU A 56 7.49 -13.68 -2.23
CA GLU A 56 6.27 -14.11 -1.56
C GLU A 56 6.53 -14.60 -0.12
N GLN A 57 7.51 -15.49 0.07
CA GLN A 57 7.78 -16.06 1.39
C GLN A 57 8.20 -14.95 2.36
N GLY A 58 9.23 -14.18 2.02
CA GLY A 58 9.75 -13.08 2.83
C GLY A 58 8.70 -12.02 3.15
N SER A 59 7.88 -11.64 2.17
CA SER A 59 6.75 -10.73 2.43
C SER A 59 5.74 -11.34 3.41
N MET A 60 5.44 -12.64 3.29
CA MET A 60 4.49 -13.30 4.19
C MET A 60 5.01 -13.35 5.63
N GLN A 61 6.31 -13.56 5.84
CA GLN A 61 6.88 -13.48 7.20
C GLN A 61 6.83 -12.06 7.79
N LEU A 62 7.06 -11.03 6.98
CA LEU A 62 6.89 -9.64 7.42
C LEU A 62 5.43 -9.34 7.79
N LEU A 63 4.48 -9.84 6.99
CA LEU A 63 3.05 -9.71 7.27
C LEU A 63 2.66 -10.44 8.57
N LEU A 64 3.25 -11.61 8.85
CA LEU A 64 3.05 -12.33 10.11
C LEU A 64 3.61 -11.58 11.33
N LEU A 65 4.62 -10.72 11.12
CA LEU A 65 5.18 -9.85 12.17
C LEU A 65 4.38 -8.55 12.36
N MET A 66 3.49 -8.15 11.43
CA MET A 66 2.69 -6.92 11.56
C MET A 66 1.93 -6.81 12.89
N PRO A 67 1.24 -7.85 13.39
CA PRO A 67 0.56 -7.75 14.69
C PRO A 67 1.50 -7.35 15.83
N MET A 68 2.74 -7.84 15.83
CA MET A 68 3.77 -7.48 16.80
C MET A 68 4.17 -6.01 16.67
N LEU A 69 4.24 -5.48 15.43
CA LEU A 69 4.53 -4.06 15.15
C LEU A 69 3.35 -3.13 15.46
N PHE A 70 2.11 -3.62 15.41
CA PHE A 70 0.93 -2.85 15.80
C PHE A 70 0.78 -2.72 17.30
N LEU A 71 1.20 -3.73 18.07
CA LEU A 71 1.13 -3.72 19.53
C LEU A 71 1.68 -2.42 20.17
N PRO A 72 2.92 -1.95 19.86
CA PRO A 72 3.46 -0.69 20.40
C PRO A 72 2.65 0.54 19.99
N VAL A 73 2.14 0.57 18.75
CA VAL A 73 1.31 1.67 18.25
C VAL A 73 -0.01 1.73 19.03
N THR A 74 -0.63 0.58 19.26
CA THR A 74 -1.89 0.47 20.01
C THR A 74 -1.72 0.84 21.48
N VAL A 75 -0.67 0.37 22.16
CA VAL A 75 -0.43 0.77 23.57
C VAL A 75 -0.11 2.26 23.69
N GLY A 76 0.59 2.86 22.72
CA GLY A 76 0.83 4.30 22.70
C GLY A 76 -0.46 5.13 22.58
N ILE A 77 -1.45 4.63 21.86
CA ILE A 77 -2.77 5.29 21.77
C ILE A 77 -3.51 5.26 23.12
N MET A 78 -3.31 4.23 23.94
CA MET A 78 -3.95 4.15 25.26
C MET A 78 -3.53 5.26 26.22
N GLU A 79 -2.36 5.89 26.03
CA GLU A 79 -1.97 7.08 26.82
C GLU A 79 -2.90 8.28 26.56
N TYR A 80 -3.53 8.33 25.38
CA TYR A 80 -4.45 9.39 24.96
C TYR A 80 -5.92 9.02 25.22
N TRP A 81 -6.20 7.98 26.02
CA TRP A 81 -7.54 7.46 26.28
C TRP A 81 -8.53 8.55 26.78
N HIS A 82 -8.04 9.57 27.48
CA HIS A 82 -8.86 10.70 27.93
C HIS A 82 -9.48 11.51 26.77
N MET A 83 -8.82 11.64 25.61
CA MET A 83 -9.39 12.32 24.42
C MET A 83 -10.60 11.56 23.84
N PHE A 84 -10.68 10.25 24.05
CA PHE A 84 -11.74 9.42 23.49
C PHE A 84 -13.03 9.44 24.33
N HIS A 85 -12.99 9.81 25.61
CA HIS A 85 -14.16 9.79 26.50
C HIS A 85 -15.25 10.82 26.15
N GLY A 86 -14.92 11.95 25.53
CA GLY A 86 -15.89 13.00 25.19
C GLY A 86 -16.35 13.02 23.72
N SER A 87 -15.48 12.58 22.80
CA SER A 87 -15.73 12.67 21.34
C SER A 87 -15.35 11.39 20.58
N GLY A 88 -14.88 10.34 21.26
CA GLY A 88 -14.41 9.11 20.62
C GLY A 88 -15.49 8.41 19.79
N PHE A 89 -16.75 8.47 20.23
CA PHE A 89 -17.86 7.90 19.47
C PHE A 89 -18.06 8.60 18.11
N TRP A 90 -17.99 9.93 18.09
CA TRP A 90 -18.08 10.71 16.85
C TRP A 90 -16.86 10.48 15.94
N LEU A 91 -15.66 10.37 16.51
CA LEU A 91 -14.45 10.05 15.76
C LEU A 91 -14.58 8.69 15.05
N LEU A 92 -15.12 7.67 15.73
CA LEU A 92 -15.34 6.35 15.15
C LEU A 92 -16.33 6.40 13.98
N ILE A 93 -17.45 7.12 14.14
CA ILE A 93 -18.44 7.31 13.08
C ILE A 93 -17.80 8.01 11.88
N ILE A 94 -17.09 9.12 12.09
CA ILE A 94 -16.46 9.90 11.01
C ILE A 94 -15.41 9.05 10.28
N ALA A 95 -14.56 8.33 11.02
CA ALA A 95 -13.56 7.43 10.44
C ALA A 95 -14.21 6.34 9.59
N PHE A 96 -15.26 5.69 10.10
CA PHE A 96 -15.96 4.62 9.39
C PHE A 96 -16.66 5.13 8.12
N VAL A 97 -17.41 6.23 8.23
CA VAL A 97 -18.10 6.86 7.09
C VAL A 97 -17.09 7.35 6.05
N SER A 98 -15.98 7.98 6.48
CA SER A 98 -14.93 8.43 5.55
C SER A 98 -14.27 7.27 4.80
N THR A 99 -14.01 6.15 5.48
CA THR A 99 -13.43 4.94 4.87
C THR A 99 -14.36 4.37 3.80
N ILE A 100 -15.65 4.24 4.12
CA ILE A 100 -16.67 3.78 3.17
C ILE A 100 -16.77 4.72 1.98
N LEU A 101 -16.82 6.03 2.23
CA LEU A 101 -16.88 7.03 1.17
C LEU A 101 -15.67 6.95 0.24
N VAL A 102 -14.45 6.83 0.78
CA VAL A 102 -13.23 6.69 -0.02
C VAL A 102 -13.30 5.45 -0.91
N PHE A 103 -13.76 4.30 -0.39
CA PHE A 103 -13.91 3.08 -1.19
C PHE A 103 -14.96 3.22 -2.30
N ILE A 104 -16.13 3.80 -2.00
CA ILE A 104 -17.19 4.02 -2.99
C ILE A 104 -16.68 4.96 -4.09
N ILE A 105 -16.09 6.10 -3.72
CA ILE A 105 -15.61 7.10 -4.68
C ILE A 105 -14.47 6.52 -5.53
N SER A 106 -13.47 5.88 -4.92
CA SER A 106 -12.35 5.27 -5.64
C SER A 106 -12.82 4.18 -6.61
N GLY A 107 -13.78 3.35 -6.18
CA GLY A 107 -14.38 2.32 -7.03
C GLY A 107 -15.16 2.93 -8.19
N TRP A 108 -15.97 3.95 -7.93
CA TRP A 108 -16.78 4.61 -8.96
C TRP A 108 -15.91 5.34 -9.99
N ILE A 109 -14.86 6.04 -9.56
CA ILE A 109 -13.89 6.69 -10.46
C ILE A 109 -13.26 5.66 -11.40
N THR A 110 -12.87 4.50 -10.86
CA THR A 110 -12.26 3.43 -11.65
C THR A 110 -13.25 2.85 -12.67
N GLN A 111 -14.47 2.57 -12.25
CA GLN A 111 -15.54 2.08 -13.14
C GLN A 111 -15.87 3.09 -14.25
N TRP A 112 -15.94 4.37 -13.90
CA TRP A 112 -16.19 5.46 -14.85
C TRP A 112 -15.06 5.59 -15.87
N LEU A 113 -13.80 5.52 -15.44
CA LEU A 113 -12.63 5.57 -16.33
C LEU A 113 -12.61 4.39 -17.30
N ILE A 114 -12.97 3.19 -16.83
CA ILE A 114 -13.08 2.00 -17.68
C ILE A 114 -14.23 2.18 -18.69
N ALA A 115 -15.42 2.60 -18.25
CA ALA A 115 -16.57 2.83 -19.12
C ALA A 115 -16.29 3.91 -20.20
N TRP A 116 -15.50 4.93 -19.86
CA TRP A 116 -15.04 5.95 -20.79
C TRP A 116 -14.10 5.39 -21.85
N LYS A 117 -13.19 4.50 -21.46
CA LYS A 117 -12.26 3.85 -22.39
C LYS A 117 -12.99 2.89 -23.34
N THR A 118 -13.99 2.14 -22.85
CA THR A 118 -14.75 1.19 -23.67
C THR A 118 -15.59 1.89 -24.74
N LYS A 119 -16.21 3.03 -24.43
CA LYS A 119 -16.96 3.84 -25.44
C LYS A 119 -16.10 4.39 -26.57
N GLY A 120 -14.78 4.51 -26.39
CA GLY A 120 -13.86 4.96 -27.43
C GLY A 120 -13.40 3.85 -28.38
N ILE A 121 -13.50 2.58 -27.99
CA ILE A 121 -13.01 1.44 -28.76
C ILE A 121 -14.09 0.94 -29.76
N ASP A 122 -15.37 0.99 -29.39
CA ASP A 122 -16.50 0.63 -30.28
C ASP A 122 -16.60 1.49 -31.56
N LYS A 123 -15.91 2.65 -31.61
CA LYS A 123 -15.95 3.54 -32.78
C LYS A 123 -14.88 3.21 -33.83
N HIS A 124 -13.90 2.36 -33.52
CA HIS A 124 -12.81 2.01 -34.43
C HIS A 124 -12.99 0.65 -35.12
N ASP A 125 -13.92 -0.20 -34.66
CA ASP A 125 -14.20 -1.53 -35.25
C ASP A 125 -15.22 -1.50 -36.40
N HIS A 126 -15.65 -0.31 -36.82
CA HIS A 126 -16.64 -0.09 -37.90
C HIS A 126 -16.10 0.72 -39.10
N LEU A 127 -14.77 0.83 -39.26
CA LEU A 127 -14.14 1.43 -40.46
C LEU A 127 -13.22 0.43 -41.17
#